data_AF-A0A2N9J8D1-F1
#
_entry.id   AF-A0A2N9J8D1-F1
#
_cell.length_a   1.000
_cell.length_b   1.000
_cell.length_c   1.000
_cell.angle_alpha   90.00
_cell.angle_beta   90.00
_cell.angle_gamma   90.00
#
_symmetry.space_group_name_H-M   'P 1'
#
loop_
_entity.id
_entity.type
_entity.pdbx_description
1 polymer ?
#
loop_
_entity_poly.entity_id
_entity_poly.type
_entity_poly.pdbx_seq_one_letter_code
_entity_poly.pdbx_strand_id
1 'polypeptide(L)'
;MIGMELRDKVSEYVKERISALRVANPGQYQNISVVRTNSMKYIPNYFEKGQLSKMFFLFPDPHFKEVESSSSDVEELGGWMKACLESHPMYEALTEEELEADPVVKLLSSATEEGQKVARNDGQTFQAIYRRIMPAI
;
A
#
# COMPACT_ATOMS: atom_id res chain seq x y z
N MET A 1 9.51 8.03 -3.61
CA MET A 1 8.70 6.91 -3.07
C MET A 1 9.65 5.83 -2.59
N ILE A 2 9.39 5.25 -1.43
CA ILE A 2 10.16 4.13 -0.90
C ILE A 2 9.23 2.95 -0.65
N GLY A 3 9.55 1.79 -1.22
CA GLY A 3 8.91 0.53 -0.88
C GLY A 3 9.57 -0.08 0.35
N MET A 4 8.78 -0.59 1.30
CA MET A 4 9.28 -1.30 2.48
C MET A 4 8.78 -2.74 2.40
N GLU A 5 9.68 -3.70 2.16
CA GLU A 5 9.34 -5.13 1.94
C GLU A 5 10.12 -5.99 2.94
N LEU A 6 9.48 -6.99 3.53
CA LEU A 6 10.08 -7.83 4.56
C LEU A 6 10.95 -8.94 3.98
N ARG A 7 10.54 -9.48 2.82
CA ARG A 7 11.11 -10.66 2.19
C ARG A 7 12.36 -10.30 1.40
N ASP A 8 13.45 -10.98 1.73
CA ASP A 8 14.77 -10.73 1.17
C ASP A 8 14.79 -10.83 -0.36
N LYS A 9 14.36 -11.97 -0.90
CA LYS A 9 14.34 -12.23 -2.35
C LYS A 9 13.51 -11.21 -3.13
N VAL A 10 12.36 -10.81 -2.57
CA VAL A 10 11.47 -9.83 -3.23
C VAL A 10 12.12 -8.44 -3.20
N SER A 11 12.72 -8.06 -2.08
CA SER A 11 13.40 -6.77 -1.96
C SER A 11 14.59 -6.63 -2.92
N GLU A 12 15.41 -7.67 -3.07
CA GLU A 12 16.53 -7.65 -4.02
C GLU A 12 16.03 -7.64 -5.47
N TYR A 13 14.99 -8.42 -5.80
CA TYR A 13 14.35 -8.37 -7.12
C TYR A 13 13.89 -6.94 -7.48
N VAL A 14 13.20 -6.25 -6.57
CA VAL A 14 12.72 -4.88 -6.81
C VAL A 14 13.88 -3.90 -6.99
N LYS A 15 14.94 -4.05 -6.19
CA LYS A 15 16.15 -3.23 -6.27
C LYS A 15 16.88 -3.39 -7.61
N GLU A 16 17.03 -4.63 -8.08
CA GLU A 16 17.60 -4.93 -9.40
C GLU A 16 16.72 -4.37 -10.52
N ARG A 17 15.40 -4.52 -10.42
CA ARG A 17 14.44 -3.97 -11.38
C ARG A 17 14.52 -2.44 -11.48
N ILE A 18 14.58 -1.73 -10.34
CA ILE A 18 14.76 -0.27 -10.31
C ILE A 18 16.10 0.10 -10.95
N SER A 19 17.17 -0.63 -10.66
CA SER A 19 18.50 -0.37 -11.22
C SER A 19 18.52 -0.54 -12.74
N ALA A 20 17.92 -1.62 -13.25
CA ALA A 20 17.78 -1.87 -14.68
C ALA A 20 16.93 -0.77 -15.37
N LEU A 21 15.84 -0.35 -14.75
CA LEU A 21 14.99 0.74 -15.26
C LEU A 21 15.75 2.06 -15.40
N ARG A 22 16.62 2.39 -14.45
CA ARG A 22 17.46 3.60 -14.50
C ARG A 22 18.50 3.55 -15.61
N VAL A 23 19.07 2.37 -15.87
CA VAL A 23 20.01 2.16 -16.99
C VAL A 23 19.29 2.28 -18.32
N ALA A 24 18.13 1.63 -18.45
CA ALA A 24 17.33 1.66 -19.69
C ALA A 24 16.73 3.04 -19.98
N ASN A 25 16.47 3.85 -18.95
CA ASN A 25 15.85 5.17 -19.07
C ASN A 25 16.71 6.23 -18.33
N PRO A 26 17.81 6.71 -18.94
CA PRO A 26 18.68 7.69 -18.33
C PRO A 26 17.92 8.93 -17.83
N GLY A 27 18.19 9.34 -16.60
CA GLY A 27 17.51 10.47 -15.94
C GLY A 27 16.14 10.16 -15.33
N GLN A 28 15.56 8.98 -15.61
CA GLN A 28 14.27 8.57 -15.04
C GLN A 28 14.44 7.62 -13.83
N TYR A 29 13.37 7.42 -13.06
CA TYR A 29 13.29 6.48 -11.92
C TYR A 29 14.30 6.71 -10.78
N GLN A 30 14.86 7.93 -10.67
CA GLN A 30 15.78 8.30 -9.58
C GLN A 30 15.05 8.55 -8.25
N ASN A 31 13.74 8.76 -8.30
CA ASN A 31 12.87 9.10 -7.17
C ASN A 31 12.17 7.89 -6.53
N ILE A 32 12.55 6.66 -6.90
CA ILE A 32 11.99 5.42 -6.35
C ILE A 32 13.10 4.54 -5.77
N SER A 33 12.86 3.90 -4.63
CA SER A 33 13.77 2.93 -4.01
C SER A 33 12.99 1.89 -3.22
N VAL A 34 13.66 0.82 -2.80
CA VAL A 34 13.13 -0.20 -1.90
C VAL A 34 14.08 -0.40 -0.73
N VAL A 35 13.55 -0.69 0.45
CA VAL A 35 14.31 -1.09 1.65
C VAL A 35 13.74 -2.38 2.21
N ARG A 36 14.64 -3.31 2.56
CA ARG A 36 14.27 -4.53 3.26
C ARG A 36 14.05 -4.23 4.73
N THR A 37 12.80 -4.27 5.21
CA THR A 37 12.51 -3.99 6.61
C THR A 37 11.11 -4.47 7.04
N ASN A 38 10.92 -4.62 8.35
CA ASN A 38 9.60 -4.81 8.93
C ASN A 38 8.95 -3.45 9.19
N SER A 39 8.02 -3.06 8.33
CA SER A 39 7.31 -1.78 8.41
C SER A 39 6.51 -1.64 9.71
N MET A 40 5.94 -2.71 10.24
CA MET A 40 5.16 -2.66 11.49
C MET A 40 6.05 -2.35 12.71
N LYS A 41 7.32 -2.76 12.68
CA LYS A 41 8.25 -2.57 13.81
C LYS A 41 9.05 -1.28 13.72
N TYR A 42 9.43 -0.88 12.51
CA TYR A 42 10.52 0.09 12.34
C TYR A 42 10.14 1.36 11.61
N ILE A 43 8.88 1.56 11.18
CA ILE A 43 8.45 2.81 10.53
C ILE A 43 8.92 4.08 11.27
N PRO A 44 8.74 4.20 12.61
CA PRO A 44 9.17 5.40 13.35
C PRO A 44 10.69 5.62 13.38
N ASN A 45 11.49 4.60 13.06
CA ASN A 45 12.95 4.71 12.99
C ASN A 45 13.41 5.28 11.64
N TYR A 46 12.59 5.16 10.59
CA TYR A 46 12.92 5.67 9.25
C TYR A 46 12.40 7.08 9.01
N PHE A 47 11.28 7.45 9.64
CA PHE A 47 10.58 8.68 9.34
C PHE A 47 10.33 9.54 10.57
N GLU A 48 10.59 10.83 10.43
CA GLU A 48 10.21 11.82 11.41
C GLU A 48 8.68 11.98 11.46
N LYS A 49 8.19 12.53 12.58
CA LYS A 49 6.75 12.76 12.79
C LYS A 49 6.19 13.68 11.69
N GLY A 50 5.28 13.15 10.87
CA GLY A 50 4.62 13.91 9.80
C GLY A 50 5.43 14.04 8.51
N GLN A 51 6.55 13.32 8.37
CA GLN A 51 7.37 13.38 7.15
C GLN A 51 6.69 12.82 5.91
N LEU A 52 5.77 11.84 6.08
CA LEU A 52 5.08 11.18 4.97
C LEU A 52 3.78 11.90 4.62
N SER A 53 3.57 12.13 3.31
CA SER A 53 2.31 12.69 2.78
C SER A 53 1.31 11.64 2.30
N LYS A 54 1.77 10.46 1.88
CA LYS A 54 0.94 9.33 1.45
C LYS A 54 1.56 8.00 1.91
N MET A 55 0.70 7.07 2.32
CA MET A 55 1.07 5.69 2.67
C MET A 55 0.15 4.74 1.91
N PHE A 56 0.71 3.63 1.42
CA PHE A 56 -0.02 2.66 0.62
C PHE A 56 0.11 1.27 1.25
N PHE A 57 -1.04 0.64 1.53
CA PHE A 57 -1.14 -0.74 1.97
C PHE A 57 -1.89 -1.50 0.88
N LEU A 58 -1.15 -2.13 -0.03
CA LEU A 58 -1.70 -2.78 -1.22
C LEU A 58 -1.62 -4.29 -1.05
N PHE A 59 -2.76 -4.97 -1.12
CA PHE A 59 -2.87 -6.42 -1.00
C PHE A 59 -2.14 -7.00 0.23
N PRO A 60 -2.42 -6.49 1.45
CA PRO A 60 -1.87 -7.10 2.66
C PRO A 60 -2.39 -8.53 2.81
N ASP A 61 -1.53 -9.43 3.27
CA ASP A 61 -1.89 -10.83 3.46
C ASP A 61 -2.93 -10.99 4.59
N PRO A 62 -4.06 -11.69 4.35
CA PRO A 62 -5.06 -12.00 5.37
C PRO A 62 -4.56 -13.12 6.28
N HIS A 63 -3.83 -12.74 7.33
CA HIS A 63 -3.31 -13.69 8.33
C HIS A 63 -4.37 -14.07 9.40
N PHE A 64 -5.67 -14.08 9.05
CA PHE A 64 -6.74 -14.35 10.01
C PHE A 64 -6.83 -15.85 10.41
N LYS A 65 -6.38 -16.80 9.57
CA LYS A 65 -6.35 -18.25 9.86
C LYS A 65 -5.19 -18.97 9.15
N GLU A 66 -4.76 -20.14 9.66
CA GLU A 66 -3.68 -20.99 9.10
C GLU A 66 -4.05 -21.72 7.78
N VAL A 67 -5.17 -21.40 7.14
CA VAL A 67 -5.70 -22.11 5.96
C VAL A 67 -5.72 -21.18 4.75
N GLU A 68 -5.58 -21.76 3.55
CA GLU A 68 -5.57 -21.08 2.26
C GLU A 68 -6.58 -19.92 2.16
N SER A 69 -6.09 -18.73 1.79
CA SER A 69 -6.88 -17.49 1.76
C SER A 69 -8.06 -17.61 0.81
N SER A 70 -9.26 -17.68 1.36
CA SER A 70 -10.51 -17.67 0.62
C SER A 70 -10.92 -16.23 0.25
N SER A 71 -11.81 -16.07 -0.74
CA SER A 71 -12.34 -14.74 -1.11
C SER A 71 -13.04 -14.04 0.07
N SER A 72 -13.60 -14.79 1.01
CA SER A 72 -14.18 -14.27 2.26
C SER A 72 -13.12 -13.69 3.21
N ASP A 73 -11.91 -14.26 3.27
CA ASP A 73 -10.86 -13.76 4.18
C ASP A 73 -10.32 -12.39 3.73
N VAL A 74 -10.36 -12.11 2.42
CA VAL A 74 -9.96 -10.82 1.85
C VAL A 74 -10.99 -9.73 2.17
N GLU A 75 -12.28 -10.04 2.06
CA GLU A 75 -13.36 -9.13 2.41
C GLU A 75 -13.36 -8.84 3.93
N GLU A 76 -13.15 -9.87 4.75
CA GLU A 76 -13.01 -9.73 6.21
C GLU A 76 -11.83 -8.83 6.58
N LEU A 77 -10.66 -9.04 5.97
CA LEU A 77 -9.49 -8.18 6.18
C LEU A 77 -9.79 -6.73 5.78
N GLY A 78 -10.41 -6.51 4.62
CA GLY A 78 -10.78 -5.17 4.16
C GLY A 78 -11.73 -4.47 5.14
N GLY A 79 -12.76 -5.19 5.61
CA GLY A 79 -13.70 -4.69 6.62
C GLY A 79 -13.03 -4.36 7.95
N TRP A 80 -12.12 -5.23 8.43
CA TRP A 80 -11.35 -5.00 9.65
C TRP A 80 -10.44 -3.77 9.53
N MET A 81 -9.71 -3.62 8.43
CA MET A 81 -8.84 -2.46 8.18
C MET A 81 -9.65 -1.15 8.18
N LYS A 82 -10.84 -1.18 7.55
CA LYS A 82 -11.78 -0.05 7.53
C LYS A 82 -12.22 0.32 8.95
N ALA A 83 -12.67 -0.66 9.74
CA ALA A 83 -13.11 -0.44 11.12
C ALA A 83 -11.99 0.12 12.03
N CYS A 84 -10.75 -0.36 11.86
CA CYS A 84 -9.60 0.18 12.58
C CYS A 84 -9.33 1.67 12.27
N LEU A 85 -9.47 2.08 11.01
CA LEU A 85 -9.27 3.48 10.60
C LEU A 85 -10.42 4.38 11.05
N GLU A 86 -11.67 3.93 10.91
CA GLU A 86 -12.87 4.69 11.32
C GLU A 86 -12.95 4.92 12.82
N SER A 87 -12.48 3.97 13.63
CA SER A 87 -12.46 4.11 15.09
C SER A 87 -11.36 5.04 15.60
N HIS A 88 -10.37 5.41 14.77
CA HIS A 88 -9.24 6.21 15.20
C HIS A 88 -9.50 7.72 14.99
N PRO A 89 -9.39 8.58 16.02
CA PRO A 89 -9.73 10.02 15.96
C PRO A 89 -8.79 10.89 15.11
N MET A 90 -7.83 10.28 14.41
CA MET A 90 -6.85 10.99 13.58
C MET A 90 -7.02 10.63 12.11
N TYR A 91 -8.09 9.92 11.74
CA TYR A 91 -8.36 9.54 10.37
C TYR A 91 -9.81 9.85 10.02
N GLU A 92 -10.01 10.31 8.79
CA GLU A 92 -11.33 10.47 8.19
C GLU A 92 -11.30 9.96 6.75
N ALA A 93 -12.40 9.36 6.31
CA ALA A 93 -12.53 8.88 4.94
C ALA A 93 -12.57 10.07 3.96
N LEU A 94 -12.00 9.88 2.77
CA LEU A 94 -12.14 10.85 1.68
C LEU A 94 -13.56 10.75 1.08
N THR A 95 -14.05 11.87 0.54
CA THR A 95 -15.32 11.88 -0.20
C THR A 95 -15.10 11.33 -1.61
N GLU A 96 -16.18 10.91 -2.28
CA GLU A 96 -16.09 10.38 -3.65
C GLU A 96 -15.45 11.39 -4.60
N GLU A 97 -15.78 12.67 -4.47
CA GLU A 97 -15.23 13.74 -5.30
C GLU A 97 -13.69 13.86 -5.14
N GLU A 98 -13.19 13.65 -3.93
CA GLU A 98 -11.75 13.67 -3.66
C GLU A 98 -11.05 12.43 -4.21
N LEU A 99 -11.73 11.28 -4.17
CA LEU A 99 -11.22 10.03 -4.76
C LEU A 99 -11.14 10.13 -6.28
N GLU A 100 -12.18 10.67 -6.93
CA GLU A 100 -12.22 10.88 -8.38
C GLU A 100 -11.11 11.85 -8.85
N ALA A 101 -10.81 12.86 -8.03
CA ALA A 101 -9.79 13.86 -8.31
C ALA A 101 -8.36 13.35 -8.14
N ASP A 102 -8.10 12.34 -7.30
CA ASP A 102 -6.74 11.82 -7.06
C ASP A 102 -6.32 10.82 -8.15
N PRO A 103 -5.34 11.14 -9.01
CA PRO A 103 -4.90 10.27 -10.10
C PRO A 103 -4.30 8.94 -9.59
N VAL A 104 -3.85 8.88 -8.34
CA VAL A 104 -3.27 7.68 -7.75
C VAL A 104 -4.33 6.61 -7.51
N VAL A 105 -5.59 7.00 -7.23
CA VAL A 105 -6.70 6.06 -6.95
C VAL A 105 -6.90 5.08 -8.11
N LYS A 106 -6.78 5.58 -9.35
CA LYS A 106 -6.89 4.79 -10.58
C LYS A 106 -5.80 3.73 -10.73
N LEU A 107 -4.67 3.91 -10.04
CA LEU A 107 -3.51 3.01 -10.11
C LEU A 107 -3.54 1.92 -9.02
N LEU A 108 -4.30 2.11 -7.93
CA LEU A 108 -4.26 1.24 -6.75
C LEU A 108 -4.62 -0.23 -7.07
N SER A 109 -5.55 -0.46 -8.00
CA SER A 109 -6.00 -1.80 -8.37
C SER A 109 -5.20 -2.46 -9.49
N SER A 110 -4.40 -1.71 -10.26
CA SER A 110 -3.83 -2.18 -11.53
C SER A 110 -2.31 -2.02 -11.66
N ALA A 111 -1.68 -1.21 -10.81
CA ALA A 111 -0.24 -0.96 -10.89
C ALA A 111 0.63 -2.04 -10.26
N THR A 112 0.06 -2.95 -9.46
CA THR A 112 0.77 -4.05 -8.80
C THR A 112 0.53 -5.38 -9.49
N GLU A 113 1.48 -6.31 -9.36
CA GLU A 113 1.33 -7.66 -9.92
C GLU A 113 0.12 -8.41 -9.33
N GLU A 114 -0.15 -8.22 -8.03
CA GLU A 114 -1.32 -8.84 -7.37
C GLU A 114 -2.64 -8.23 -7.86
N GLY A 115 -2.71 -6.90 -8.03
CA GLY A 115 -3.90 -6.26 -8.59
C GLY A 115 -4.20 -6.68 -10.02
N GLN A 116 -3.16 -6.82 -10.84
CA GLN A 116 -3.29 -7.36 -12.20
C GLN A 116 -3.73 -8.84 -12.19
N LYS A 117 -3.27 -9.63 -11.21
CA LYS A 117 -3.70 -11.02 -11.04
C LYS A 117 -5.16 -11.11 -10.62
N VAL A 118 -5.62 -10.27 -9.70
CA VAL A 118 -7.04 -10.17 -9.32
C VAL A 118 -7.89 -9.83 -10.53
N ALA A 119 -7.50 -8.82 -11.33
CA ALA A 119 -8.21 -8.44 -12.54
C ALA A 119 -8.27 -9.57 -13.60
N ARG A 120 -7.18 -10.33 -13.79
CA ARG A 120 -7.16 -11.48 -14.72
C ARG A 120 -8.07 -12.63 -14.29
N ASN A 121 -8.37 -12.71 -13.00
CA ASN A 121 -9.20 -13.78 -12.43
C ASN A 121 -10.64 -13.30 -12.15
N ASP A 122 -11.06 -12.18 -12.73
CA ASP A 122 -12.37 -11.54 -12.50
C ASP A 122 -12.68 -11.32 -11.00
N GLY A 123 -11.62 -11.13 -10.20
CA GLY A 123 -11.73 -10.87 -8.78
C GLY A 123 -12.05 -9.41 -8.47
N GLN A 124 -12.61 -9.17 -7.29
CA GLN A 124 -12.94 -7.82 -6.82
C GLN A 124 -11.79 -7.24 -5.98
N THR A 125 -11.55 -5.94 -6.12
CA THR A 125 -10.62 -5.19 -5.27
C THR A 125 -11.39 -4.26 -4.33
N PHE A 126 -11.01 -4.23 -3.07
CA PHE A 126 -11.58 -3.33 -2.07
C PHE A 126 -10.65 -2.16 -1.82
N GLN A 127 -11.18 -0.94 -1.82
CA GLN A 127 -10.41 0.28 -1.57
C GLN A 127 -10.95 1.01 -0.35
N ALA A 128 -10.04 1.46 0.51
CA ALA A 128 -10.34 2.21 1.71
C ALA A 128 -9.27 3.29 1.87
N ILE A 129 -9.63 4.55 1.64
CA ILE A 129 -8.69 5.67 1.54
C ILE A 129 -9.08 6.73 2.56
N TYR A 130 -8.11 7.08 3.40
CA TYR A 130 -8.30 7.97 4.54
C TYR A 130 -7.24 9.07 4.53
N ARG A 131 -7.61 10.27 4.98
CA ARG A 131 -6.64 11.32 5.30
C ARG A 131 -6.40 11.34 6.80
N ARG A 132 -5.17 11.70 7.16
CA ARG A 132 -4.81 11.97 8.54
C ARG A 132 -5.27 13.38 8.91
N ILE A 133 -5.99 13.50 10.02
CA ILE A 133 -6.42 14.76 10.62
C ILE A 133 -5.73 14.99 11.97
N MET A 134 -5.71 16.25 12.41
CA MET A 134 -5.35 16.56 13.79
C MET A 134 -6.58 16.37 14.67
N PRO A 135 -6.46 15.73 15.85
CA PRO A 135 -7.58 15.65 16.77
C PRO A 135 -7.98 17.07 17.21
N ALA A 136 -9.29 17.30 17.34
CA ALA A 136 -9.77 18.53 17.96
C ALA A 136 -9.21 18.62 19.39
N ILE A 137 -8.56 19.74 19.71
CA ILE A 137 -7.99 20.03 21.03
C ILE A 137 -9.12 20.28 22.02
#